data_AF-A0A9D6QEU1-F1
#
_entry.id   AF-A0A9D6QEU1-F1
#
_cell.length_a   1.000
_cell.length_b   1.000
_cell.length_c   1.000
_cell.angle_alpha   90.00
_cell.angle_beta   90.00
_cell.angle_gamma   90.00
#
_symmetry.space_group_name_H-M   'P 1'
#
loop_
_entity.id
_entity.type
_entity.pdbx_description
1 polymer ?
#
loop_
_entity_poly.entity_id
_entity_poly.type
_entity_poly.pdbx_seq_one_letter_code
_entity_poly.pdbx_strand_id
1 'polypeptide(L)'
;MKPGTLIGAADTKAFSEQLYRIREIHIEVEAILQSLAALQDDVPCARCTSVCCREVMCRESVDSDFLRFVLGPRVEDYEVNDGWHVPGSGCRLGYGRPLVCYEFFCERFDAQDAAQLRQLSRAFKTLYADVFAGRHMLAVADIRRITANKLDRIHNRLETLRERANAALRRSLGEKLGLQATSRPVDPPGD
;
A
#
# COMPACT_ATOMS: atom_id res chain seq x y z
N MET A 1 -0.05 37.01 -20.58
CA MET A 1 -0.04 35.55 -20.78
C MET A 1 1.41 35.09 -20.85
N LYS A 2 1.89 34.28 -19.90
CA LYS A 2 3.24 33.69 -19.99
C LYS A 2 3.18 32.48 -20.93
N PRO A 3 4.12 32.34 -21.89
CA PRO A 3 4.12 31.20 -22.80
C PRO A 3 4.45 29.95 -21.99
N GLY A 4 3.61 28.92 -22.11
CA GLY A 4 3.87 27.61 -21.53
C GLY A 4 5.13 27.03 -22.17
N THR A 5 6.11 26.69 -21.34
CA THR A 5 7.31 25.96 -21.73
C THR A 5 6.89 24.66 -22.42
N LEU A 6 7.18 24.54 -23.72
CA LEU A 6 7.06 23.29 -24.45
C LEU A 6 8.11 22.33 -23.87
N ILE A 7 7.63 21.30 -23.16
CA ILE A 7 8.45 20.23 -22.62
C ILE A 7 9.09 19.49 -23.82
N GLY A 8 10.42 19.36 -23.84
CA GLY A 8 11.12 18.66 -24.91
C GLY A 8 10.79 17.16 -24.95
N ALA A 9 10.99 16.51 -26.08
CA ALA A 9 10.78 15.06 -26.22
C ALA A 9 11.68 14.25 -25.24
N ALA A 10 12.90 14.72 -24.98
CA ALA A 10 13.81 14.14 -23.99
C ALA A 10 13.28 14.30 -22.56
N ASP A 11 12.72 15.46 -22.22
CA ASP A 11 12.11 15.72 -20.91
C ASP A 11 10.85 14.86 -20.71
N THR A 12 10.08 14.64 -21.77
CA THR A 12 8.90 13.75 -21.76
C THR A 12 9.29 12.29 -21.52
N LYS A 13 10.39 11.83 -22.13
CA LYS A 13 10.91 10.49 -21.94
C LYS A 13 11.42 10.29 -20.50
N ALA A 14 12.25 11.21 -20.00
CA ALA A 14 12.77 11.16 -18.64
C ALA A 14 11.65 11.21 -17.59
N PHE A 15 10.64 12.06 -17.81
CA PHE A 15 9.43 12.12 -16.98
C PHE A 15 8.70 10.78 -16.93
N SER A 16 8.50 10.16 -18.09
CA SER A 16 7.83 8.86 -18.19
C SER A 16 8.63 7.76 -17.49
N GLU A 17 9.94 7.69 -17.71
CA GLU A 17 10.82 6.72 -17.05
C GLU A 17 10.78 6.86 -15.53
N GLN A 18 10.81 8.09 -15.01
CA GLN A 18 10.74 8.34 -13.57
C GLN A 18 9.39 7.93 -12.98
N LEU A 19 8.28 8.17 -13.71
CA LEU A 19 6.95 7.70 -13.32
C LEU A 19 6.88 6.16 -13.26
N TYR A 20 7.46 5.45 -14.22
CA TYR A 20 7.53 4.00 -14.19
C TYR A 20 8.35 3.50 -12.99
N ARG A 21 9.49 4.11 -12.68
CA ARG A 21 10.28 3.76 -11.48
C ARG A 21 9.47 3.93 -10.19
N ILE A 22 8.76 5.05 -10.06
CA ILE A 22 7.85 5.32 -8.92
C ILE A 22 6.77 4.23 -8.83
N ARG A 23 6.19 3.83 -9.97
CA ARG A 23 5.18 2.75 -10.02
C ARG A 23 5.74 1.42 -9.53
N GLU A 24 6.91 1.00 -10.01
CA GLU A 24 7.51 -0.27 -9.60
C GLU A 24 7.80 -0.31 -8.08
N ILE A 25 8.40 0.75 -7.54
CA ILE A 25 8.68 0.84 -6.10
C ILE A 25 7.38 0.91 -5.29
N HIS A 26 6.36 1.61 -5.79
CA HIS A 26 5.05 1.64 -5.14
C HIS A 26 4.43 0.24 -5.03
N ILE A 27 4.44 -0.53 -6.12
CA ILE A 27 3.94 -1.92 -6.14
C ILE A 27 4.74 -2.79 -5.17
N GLU A 28 6.06 -2.62 -5.11
CA GLU A 28 6.91 -3.37 -4.19
C GLU A 28 6.62 -3.04 -2.72
N VAL A 29 6.54 -1.75 -2.37
CA VAL A 29 6.13 -1.31 -1.02
C VAL A 29 4.76 -1.88 -0.67
N GLU A 30 3.83 -1.87 -1.62
CA GLU A 30 2.51 -2.44 -1.41
C GLU A 30 2.57 -3.94 -1.09
N ALA A 31 3.32 -4.72 -1.87
CA ALA A 31 3.49 -6.15 -1.65
C ALA A 31 4.16 -6.47 -0.30
N ILE A 32 5.14 -5.67 0.14
CA ILE A 32 5.81 -5.85 1.44
C ILE A 32 4.83 -5.62 2.59
N LEU A 33 4.03 -4.55 2.53
CA LEU A 33 3.05 -4.25 3.57
C LEU A 33 1.92 -5.28 3.62
N GLN A 34 1.48 -5.80 2.46
CA GLN A 34 0.56 -6.93 2.38
C GLN A 34 1.16 -8.18 3.03
N SER A 35 2.43 -8.49 2.78
CA SER A 35 3.13 -9.63 3.40
C SER A 35 3.23 -9.48 4.92
N LEU A 36 3.62 -8.30 5.41
CA LEU A 36 3.63 -7.99 6.83
C LEU A 36 2.27 -8.19 7.50
N ALA A 37 1.19 -7.84 6.80
CA ALA A 37 -0.17 -8.05 7.28
C ALA A 37 -0.53 -9.54 7.32
N ALA A 38 -0.18 -10.29 6.28
CA ALA A 38 -0.42 -11.74 6.22
C ALA A 38 0.36 -12.52 7.29
N LEU A 39 1.48 -11.99 7.77
CA LEU A 39 2.23 -12.55 8.89
C LEU A 39 1.59 -12.27 10.26
N GLN A 40 0.51 -11.51 10.39
CA GLN A 40 -0.15 -11.39 11.69
C GLN A 40 -1.04 -12.63 11.92
N ASP A 41 -0.85 -13.37 13.01
CA ASP A 41 -1.58 -14.64 13.23
C ASP A 41 -3.09 -14.45 13.43
N ASP A 42 -3.50 -13.25 13.84
CA ASP A 42 -4.86 -12.76 13.75
C ASP A 42 -4.94 -11.73 12.61
N VAL A 43 -5.22 -12.19 11.38
CA VAL A 43 -5.71 -11.30 10.31
C VAL A 43 -7.24 -11.31 10.34
N PRO A 44 -7.91 -10.49 11.17
CA PRO A 44 -9.37 -10.41 11.21
C PRO A 44 -9.97 -10.05 9.84
N CYS A 45 -9.17 -9.45 8.93
CA CYS A 45 -9.59 -9.15 7.57
C CYS A 45 -9.92 -10.38 6.71
N ALA A 46 -9.26 -11.54 6.89
CA ALA A 46 -9.61 -12.77 6.16
C ALA A 46 -10.94 -13.39 6.64
N ARG A 47 -11.35 -13.04 7.88
CA ARG A 47 -12.64 -13.43 8.48
C ARG A 47 -13.69 -12.32 8.38
N CYS A 48 -13.35 -11.15 7.80
CA CYS A 48 -14.27 -10.01 7.64
C CYS A 48 -15.27 -10.36 6.54
N THR A 49 -16.50 -10.69 6.90
CA THR A 49 -17.64 -10.87 5.97
C THR A 49 -18.27 -9.54 5.56
N SER A 50 -17.78 -8.43 6.12
CA SER A 50 -18.27 -7.08 5.84
C SER A 50 -17.37 -6.39 4.82
N VAL A 51 -17.95 -5.51 3.99
CA VAL A 51 -17.19 -4.60 3.14
C VAL A 51 -16.47 -3.60 4.05
N CYS A 52 -15.27 -3.94 4.49
CA CYS A 52 -14.55 -3.11 5.45
C CYS A 52 -13.82 -1.91 4.78
N CYS A 53 -13.95 -1.72 3.46
CA CYS A 53 -13.56 -0.48 2.78
C CYS A 53 -14.80 0.43 2.68
N ARG A 54 -14.68 1.70 3.04
CA ARG A 54 -15.76 2.66 2.71
C ARG A 54 -15.83 2.78 1.18
N GLU A 55 -17.03 2.68 0.61
CA GLU A 55 -17.28 2.79 -0.85
C GLU A 55 -16.53 3.98 -1.47
N VAL A 56 -16.59 5.13 -0.80
CA VAL A 56 -15.89 6.36 -1.21
C VAL A 56 -14.38 6.16 -1.38
N MET A 57 -13.73 5.37 -0.52
CA MET A 57 -12.29 5.11 -0.62
C MET A 57 -11.96 4.14 -1.78
N CYS A 58 -12.83 3.17 -2.06
CA CYS A 58 -12.67 2.30 -3.22
C CYS A 58 -12.88 3.09 -4.51
N ARG A 59 -13.85 3.99 -4.55
CA ARG A 59 -14.09 4.84 -5.72
C ARG A 59 -12.93 5.82 -5.96
N GLU A 60 -12.43 6.46 -4.92
CA GLU A 60 -11.27 7.35 -4.99
C GLU A 60 -10.01 6.67 -5.57
N SER A 61 -9.89 5.34 -5.42
CA SER A 61 -8.78 4.56 -6.01
C SER A 61 -8.78 4.55 -7.54
N VAL A 62 -9.96 4.54 -8.17
CA VAL A 62 -10.12 4.50 -9.62
C VAL A 62 -10.34 5.88 -10.23
N ASP A 63 -10.60 6.89 -9.39
CA ASP A 63 -10.72 8.31 -9.78
C ASP A 63 -9.36 9.04 -9.77
N SER A 64 -8.36 8.53 -9.06
CA SER A 64 -7.00 9.08 -9.07
C SER A 64 -6.23 8.65 -10.32
N ASP A 65 -5.81 9.61 -11.14
CA ASP A 65 -4.97 9.37 -12.34
C ASP A 65 -3.68 8.61 -12.01
N PHE A 66 -3.08 8.93 -10.86
CA PHE A 66 -1.88 8.24 -10.40
C PHE A 66 -2.16 6.78 -10.08
N LEU A 67 -3.25 6.50 -9.36
CA LEU A 67 -3.58 5.13 -8.96
C LEU A 67 -4.08 4.32 -10.15
N ARG A 68 -4.86 4.88 -11.06
CA ARG A 68 -5.20 4.23 -12.33
C ARG A 68 -3.95 3.80 -13.09
N PHE A 69 -2.93 4.68 -13.14
CA PHE A 69 -1.65 4.34 -13.77
C PHE A 69 -0.91 3.20 -13.05
N VAL A 70 -0.89 3.22 -11.70
CA VAL A 70 -0.29 2.15 -10.90
C VAL A 70 -1.02 0.81 -11.10
N LEU A 71 -2.35 0.83 -10.91
CA LEU A 71 -3.24 -0.33 -11.00
C LEU A 71 -3.26 -0.96 -12.40
N GLY A 72 -3.13 -0.13 -13.45
CA GLY A 72 -3.12 -0.59 -14.83
C GLY A 72 -4.36 -1.41 -15.16
N PRO A 73 -4.23 -2.62 -15.75
CA PRO A 73 -5.36 -3.47 -16.10
C PRO A 73 -6.23 -3.88 -14.91
N ARG A 74 -5.69 -3.88 -13.68
CA ARG A 74 -6.45 -4.26 -12.47
C ARG A 74 -7.62 -3.32 -12.19
N VAL A 75 -7.65 -2.13 -12.77
CA VAL A 75 -8.81 -1.21 -12.70
C VAL A 75 -10.08 -1.87 -13.23
N GLU A 76 -9.96 -2.82 -14.17
CA GLU A 76 -11.11 -3.53 -14.75
C GLU A 76 -11.81 -4.46 -13.74
N ASP A 77 -11.14 -4.84 -12.65
CA ASP A 77 -11.72 -5.69 -11.60
C ASP A 77 -12.55 -4.89 -10.56
N TYR A 78 -12.65 -3.56 -10.70
CA TYR A 78 -13.46 -2.70 -9.82
C TYR A 78 -14.93 -2.72 -10.23
N GLU A 79 -15.80 -3.01 -9.28
CA GLU A 79 -17.26 -2.98 -9.45
C GLU A 79 -17.86 -1.78 -8.71
N VAL A 80 -18.85 -1.10 -9.28
CA VAL A 80 -19.41 0.11 -8.64
C VAL A 80 -20.13 -0.22 -7.32
N ASN A 81 -20.87 -1.32 -7.29
CA ASN A 81 -21.69 -1.69 -6.12
C ASN A 81 -20.89 -2.46 -5.07
N ASP A 82 -19.90 -3.25 -5.50
CA ASP A 82 -19.08 -4.08 -4.62
C ASP A 82 -17.71 -3.44 -4.35
N GLY A 83 -17.36 -2.37 -5.05
CA GLY A 83 -16.04 -1.75 -5.03
C GLY A 83 -14.97 -2.76 -5.44
N TRP A 84 -14.04 -2.95 -4.52
CA TRP A 84 -13.02 -3.97 -4.61
C TRP A 84 -13.45 -5.28 -3.91
N HIS A 85 -14.67 -5.49 -3.44
CA HIS A 85 -15.02 -6.67 -2.65
C HIS A 85 -15.19 -7.96 -3.50
N VAL A 86 -14.79 -9.11 -2.96
CA VAL A 86 -15.13 -10.44 -3.50
C VAL A 86 -15.69 -11.32 -2.38
N PRO A 87 -16.88 -11.91 -2.57
CA PRO A 87 -17.46 -12.85 -1.63
C PRO A 87 -16.52 -14.01 -1.31
N GLY A 88 -16.44 -14.40 -0.04
CA GLY A 88 -15.60 -15.52 0.42
C GLY A 88 -14.10 -15.21 0.49
N SER A 89 -13.68 -14.04 0.01
CA SER A 89 -12.31 -13.61 0.11
C SER A 89 -12.16 -12.34 0.98
N GLY A 90 -13.08 -11.32 0.98
CA GLY A 90 -12.95 -9.97 1.67
C GLY A 90 -12.81 -8.69 0.75
N CYS A 91 -11.69 -7.93 0.65
CA CYS A 91 -11.43 -6.98 -0.48
C CYS A 91 -10.27 -7.37 -1.45
N ARG A 92 -10.53 -7.33 -2.76
CA ARG A 92 -9.66 -7.37 -3.96
C ARG A 92 -8.91 -6.05 -4.18
N LEU A 93 -7.69 -5.97 -3.72
CA LEU A 93 -6.60 -5.52 -4.61
C LEU A 93 -5.52 -6.59 -4.59
N GLY A 94 -6.02 -7.82 -4.45
CA GLY A 94 -5.31 -9.08 -4.39
C GLY A 94 -5.30 -9.71 -3.01
N TYR A 95 -6.46 -10.10 -2.44
CA TYR A 95 -6.58 -10.96 -1.24
C TYR A 95 -5.27 -11.45 -0.66
N GLY A 96 -4.59 -10.56 0.08
CA GLY A 96 -5.10 -9.38 0.80
C GLY A 96 -5.52 -8.05 0.11
N ARG A 97 -6.24 -7.27 0.91
CA ARG A 97 -6.82 -5.93 0.68
C ARG A 97 -6.00 -4.94 -0.16
N PRO A 98 -6.71 -4.02 -0.86
CA PRO A 98 -6.17 -2.74 -1.28
C PRO A 98 -5.40 -2.03 -0.20
N LEU A 99 -4.10 -1.78 -0.40
CA LEU A 99 -3.52 -0.66 0.32
C LEU A 99 -4.23 0.62 -0.08
N VAL A 100 -4.76 0.72 -1.29
CA VAL A 100 -5.55 1.89 -1.70
C VAL A 100 -6.73 2.21 -0.76
N CYS A 101 -7.28 1.21 -0.05
CA CYS A 101 -8.18 1.41 1.10
C CYS A 101 -7.39 1.62 2.42
N TYR A 102 -6.52 2.63 2.49
CA TYR A 102 -5.46 2.78 3.52
C TYR A 102 -5.89 2.82 5.00
N GLU A 103 -7.17 2.68 5.34
CA GLU A 103 -7.62 2.18 6.65
C GLU A 103 -7.49 0.65 6.67
N PHE A 104 -6.23 0.19 6.72
CA PHE A 104 -5.86 -1.22 6.68
C PHE A 104 -6.55 -2.05 7.77
N PHE A 105 -6.85 -1.41 8.90
CA PHE A 105 -7.52 -2.00 10.05
C PHE A 105 -8.93 -1.43 10.15
N CYS A 106 -9.93 -2.32 10.20
CA CYS A 106 -11.18 -1.95 10.86
C CYS A 106 -10.80 -1.47 12.27
N GLU A 107 -11.17 -0.24 12.64
CA GLU A 107 -10.93 0.33 13.97
C GLU A 107 -11.40 -0.60 15.12
N ARG A 108 -12.34 -1.51 14.80
CA ARG A 108 -12.87 -2.54 15.69
C ARG A 108 -11.88 -3.64 16.10
N PHE A 109 -10.73 -3.77 15.44
CA PHE A 109 -9.72 -4.79 15.73
C PHE A 109 -8.37 -4.13 16.04
N ASP A 110 -8.28 -3.57 17.24
CA ASP A 110 -7.11 -2.87 17.73
C ASP A 110 -6.24 -3.81 18.58
N ALA A 111 -5.25 -4.45 17.95
CA ALA A 111 -4.22 -5.22 18.66
C ALA A 111 -2.94 -4.39 18.81
N GLN A 112 -2.27 -4.51 19.96
CA GLN A 112 -1.04 -3.76 20.28
C GLN A 112 0.14 -4.08 19.35
N ASP A 113 0.13 -5.25 18.68
CA ASP A 113 1.21 -5.70 17.77
C ASP A 113 1.12 -5.12 16.34
N ALA A 114 0.01 -4.49 15.97
CA ALA A 114 -0.18 -3.91 14.64
C ALA A 114 0.38 -2.47 14.49
N ALA A 115 1.00 -1.90 15.54
CA ALA A 115 1.43 -0.50 15.57
C ALA A 115 2.44 -0.14 14.45
N GLN A 116 3.43 -0.99 14.20
CA GLN A 116 4.44 -0.74 13.17
C GLN A 116 3.84 -0.79 11.76
N LEU A 117 3.02 -1.80 11.46
CA LEU A 117 2.34 -1.91 10.17
C LEU A 117 1.38 -0.74 9.94
N ARG A 118 0.66 -0.28 10.98
CA ARG A 118 -0.17 0.94 10.91
C ARG A 118 0.66 2.17 10.59
N GLN A 119 1.80 2.35 11.24
CA GLN A 119 2.68 3.48 10.99
C GLN A 119 3.19 3.49 9.55
N LEU A 120 3.61 2.33 9.03
CA LEU A 120 4.07 2.19 7.65
C LEU A 120 2.93 2.45 6.64
N SER A 121 1.74 1.90 6.89
CA SER A 121 0.55 2.11 6.04
C SER A 121 0.13 3.58 6.02
N ARG A 122 0.17 4.27 7.17
CA ARG A 122 -0.08 5.72 7.26
C ARG A 122 0.97 6.52 6.52
N ALA A 123 2.25 6.18 6.66
CA ALA A 123 3.34 6.82 5.93
C ALA A 123 3.19 6.65 4.41
N PHE A 124 2.73 5.48 3.96
CA PHE A 124 2.43 5.24 2.55
C PHE A 124 1.26 6.11 2.07
N LYS A 125 0.15 6.17 2.84
CA LYS A 125 -1.02 7.03 2.57
C LYS A 125 -0.66 8.51 2.43
N THR A 126 0.21 9.01 3.29
CA THR A 126 0.58 10.43 3.37
C THR A 126 1.79 10.78 2.51
N LEU A 127 2.42 9.81 1.83
CA LEU A 127 3.61 10.02 1.02
C LEU A 127 3.47 11.15 -0.01
N TYR A 128 2.27 11.30 -0.54
CA TYR A 128 1.92 12.27 -1.56
C TYR A 128 1.36 13.59 -0.98
N ALA A 129 0.99 13.60 0.30
CA ALA A 129 0.37 14.76 0.96
C ALA A 129 1.24 16.01 0.84
N ASP A 130 2.52 15.93 1.21
CA ASP A 130 3.40 17.10 1.19
C ASP A 130 3.75 17.55 -0.24
N VAL A 131 3.61 16.66 -1.22
CA VAL A 131 3.90 16.94 -2.64
C VAL A 131 2.72 17.65 -3.33
N PHE A 132 1.50 17.39 -2.84
CA PHE A 132 0.25 17.91 -3.37
C PHE A 132 -0.51 18.80 -2.37
N ALA A 133 0.20 19.58 -1.57
CA ALA A 133 -0.38 20.58 -0.66
C ALA A 133 -1.42 20.00 0.32
N GLY A 134 -1.04 18.92 1.01
CA GLY A 134 -1.86 18.19 1.98
C GLY A 134 -2.78 17.14 1.35
N ARG A 135 -2.74 16.94 0.03
CA ARG A 135 -3.63 15.99 -0.66
C ARG A 135 -3.04 14.58 -0.72
N HIS A 136 -3.82 13.59 -0.30
CA HIS A 136 -3.49 12.18 -0.44
C HIS A 136 -3.37 11.75 -1.91
N MET A 137 -2.72 10.60 -2.16
CA MET A 137 -2.59 10.04 -3.52
C MET A 137 -3.94 9.80 -4.22
N LEU A 138 -4.99 9.56 -3.44
CA LEU A 138 -6.37 9.45 -3.87
C LEU A 138 -6.90 10.73 -4.56
N ALA A 139 -6.32 11.89 -4.27
CA ALA A 139 -6.74 13.18 -4.81
C ALA A 139 -5.86 13.68 -5.98
N VAL A 140 -4.98 12.84 -6.52
CA VAL A 140 -4.13 13.17 -7.67
C VAL A 140 -4.93 13.00 -8.96
N ALA A 141 -5.56 14.08 -9.41
CA ALA A 141 -6.47 14.08 -10.57
C ALA A 141 -5.79 14.29 -11.94
N ASP A 142 -4.50 14.65 -11.99
CA ASP A 142 -3.75 14.79 -13.25
C ASP A 142 -2.26 14.55 -12.99
N ILE A 143 -1.79 13.35 -13.32
CA ILE A 143 -0.40 12.92 -13.11
C ILE A 143 0.60 13.77 -13.92
N ARG A 144 0.16 14.41 -15.01
CA ARG A 144 1.01 15.24 -15.87
C ARG A 144 1.37 16.59 -15.23
N ARG A 145 0.68 16.98 -14.17
CA ARG A 145 0.97 18.23 -13.41
C ARG A 145 2.07 18.06 -12.38
N ILE A 146 2.58 16.84 -12.21
CA ILE A 146 3.69 16.58 -11.31
C ILE A 146 4.96 17.10 -11.98
N THR A 147 5.76 17.90 -11.27
CA THR A 147 7.04 18.39 -11.80
C THR A 147 8.15 17.37 -11.52
N ALA A 148 9.26 17.41 -12.26
CA ALA A 148 10.40 16.51 -12.06
C ALA A 148 10.90 16.49 -10.59
N ASN A 149 11.11 17.67 -9.99
CA ASN A 149 11.48 17.78 -8.57
C ASN A 149 10.45 17.14 -7.62
N LYS A 150 9.15 17.20 -7.95
CA LYS A 150 8.12 16.49 -7.17
C LYS A 150 8.21 14.98 -7.34
N LEU A 151 8.49 14.50 -8.55
CA LEU A 151 8.74 13.07 -8.80
C LEU A 151 9.95 12.58 -8.02
N ASP A 152 11.06 13.32 -8.01
CA ASP A 152 12.26 12.92 -7.26
C ASP A 152 12.00 12.84 -5.75
N ARG A 153 11.22 13.77 -5.21
CA ARG A 153 10.77 13.71 -3.81
C ARG A 153 9.88 12.50 -3.53
N ILE A 154 8.94 12.19 -4.42
CA ILE A 154 8.08 10.99 -4.31
C ILE A 154 8.96 9.75 -4.32
N HIS A 155 9.86 9.64 -5.30
CA HIS A 155 10.78 8.53 -5.47
C HIS A 155 11.63 8.29 -4.22
N ASN A 156 12.31 9.32 -3.72
CA ASN A 156 13.17 9.21 -2.54
C ASN A 156 12.37 8.80 -1.28
N ARG A 157 11.15 9.32 -1.11
CA ARG A 157 10.28 8.93 0.02
C ARG A 157 9.80 7.49 -0.10
N LEU A 158 9.47 7.04 -1.31
CA LEU A 158 9.09 5.65 -1.58
C LEU A 158 10.24 4.71 -1.26
N GLU A 159 11.45 5.08 -1.67
CA GLU A 159 12.67 4.33 -1.37
C GLU A 159 12.91 4.19 0.14
N THR A 160 12.88 5.29 0.88
CA THR A 160 13.00 5.26 2.36
C THR A 160 11.91 4.41 3.00
N LEU A 161 10.68 4.48 2.49
CA LEU A 161 9.58 3.66 3.01
C LEU A 161 9.79 2.18 2.69
N ARG A 162 10.26 1.85 1.48
CA ARG A 162 10.62 0.50 1.07
C ARG A 162 11.66 -0.11 1.99
N GLU A 163 12.74 0.60 2.27
CA GLU A 163 13.79 0.14 3.19
C GLU A 163 13.22 -0.17 4.58
N ARG A 164 12.41 0.74 5.13
CA ARG A 164 11.77 0.56 6.44
C ARG A 164 10.80 -0.63 6.47
N ALA A 165 9.99 -0.79 5.41
CA ALA A 165 9.05 -1.89 5.29
C ALA A 165 9.78 -3.23 5.14
N ASN A 166 10.84 -3.29 4.34
CA ASN A 166 11.69 -4.48 4.19
C ASN A 166 12.38 -4.87 5.51
N ALA A 167 12.92 -3.90 6.24
CA ALA A 167 13.52 -4.14 7.55
C ALA A 167 12.50 -4.68 8.56
N ALA A 168 11.27 -4.13 8.55
CA ALA A 168 10.17 -4.65 9.36
C ALA A 168 9.83 -6.09 8.99
N LEU A 169 9.66 -6.39 7.69
CA LEU A 169 9.33 -7.74 7.21
C LEU A 169 10.38 -8.76 7.62
N ARG A 170 11.67 -8.44 7.46
CA ARG A 170 12.77 -9.33 7.87
C ARG A 170 12.75 -9.63 9.37
N ARG A 171 12.46 -8.63 10.21
CA ARG A 171 12.35 -8.83 11.67
C ARG A 171 11.18 -9.74 12.02
N SER A 172 9.99 -9.46 11.48
CA SER A 172 8.80 -10.29 11.74
C SER A 172 8.97 -11.74 11.27
N LEU A 173 9.64 -11.96 10.13
CA LEU A 173 9.99 -13.31 9.67
C LEU A 173 10.98 -14.00 10.61
N GLY A 174 12.03 -13.29 11.05
CA GLY A 174 13.01 -13.82 12.01
C GLY A 174 12.38 -14.22 13.34
N GLU A 175 11.46 -13.38 13.86
CA GLU A 175 10.70 -13.66 15.08
C GLU A 175 9.81 -14.91 14.91
N LYS A 176 9.05 -15.01 13.81
CA LYS A 176 8.20 -16.18 13.57
C LYS A 176 8.98 -17.49 13.40
N LEU A 177 10.10 -17.46 12.68
CA LEU A 177 10.95 -18.62 12.48
C LEU A 177 11.68 -19.02 13.78
N GLY A 178 12.00 -18.05 14.65
CA GLY A 178 12.60 -18.29 15.96
C GLY A 178 11.61 -18.74 17.05
N LEU A 179 10.36 -18.27 17.02
CA LEU A 179 9.29 -18.64 17.95
C LEU A 179 8.77 -20.07 17.73
N GLN A 180 8.96 -20.65 16.54
CA GLN A 180 8.62 -22.07 16.28
C GLN A 180 9.65 -23.07 16.82
N ALA A 181 10.83 -22.61 17.26
CA ALA A 181 11.89 -23.50 17.73
C ALA A 181 11.72 -24.02 19.18
N THR A 182 10.70 -23.59 19.93
CA THR A 182 10.49 -24.02 21.31
C THR A 182 9.04 -24.40 21.58
N SER A 183 8.62 -25.58 21.11
CA SER A 183 7.44 -26.25 21.67
C SER A 183 7.60 -27.77 21.65
N ARG A 184 8.39 -28.30 22.59
CA ARG A 184 8.22 -29.64 23.15
C ARG A 184 8.71 -29.63 24.60
N PRO A 185 7.82 -29.58 25.60
CA PRO A 185 8.16 -30.12 26.91
C PRO A 185 8.20 -31.64 26.75
N VAL A 186 9.38 -32.23 26.86
CA VAL A 186 9.50 -33.65 27.18
C VAL A 186 9.35 -33.73 28.68
N ASP A 187 8.19 -34.20 29.16
CA ASP A 187 8.04 -34.56 30.56
C ASP A 187 9.05 -35.67 30.89
N PRO A 188 9.83 -35.54 31.97
CA PRO A 188 10.68 -36.63 32.43
C PRO A 188 9.79 -37.75 33.00
N PRO A 189 10.16 -39.03 32.80
CA PRO A 189 9.44 -40.14 33.43
C PRO A 189 9.64 -40.04 34.95
N GLY A 190 8.52 -40.02 35.67
CA GLY A 190 8.49 -40.15 37.12
C GLY A 190 8.94 -41.54 37.58
N ASP A 191 9.46 -41.57 38.81
CA ASP A 191 10.11 -42.67 39.54
C ASP A 191 9.44 -44.06 39.42
#